data_AF-A0A839EK50-F1
#
_entry.id   AF-A0A839EK50-F1
#
_cell.length_a   1.000
_cell.length_b   1.000
_cell.length_c   1.000
_cell.angle_alpha   90.00
_cell.angle_beta   90.00
_cell.angle_gamma   90.00
#
_symmetry.space_group_name_H-M   'P 1'
#
loop_
_entity.id
_entity.type
_entity.pdbx_description
1 polymer ?
#
loop_
_entity_poly.entity_id
_entity_poly.type
_entity_poly.pdbx_seq_one_letter_code
_entity_poly.pdbx_strand_id
1 'polypeptide(L)'
;MIAEKFQAMVALGRVNTRMKDFYDIWILSRTFAFDDNRLARAIFATFERRQTAFPEDPPDAVTRAFAADEQKQHQWRAFIEDVAHDPGDLAKVVADIAEFLMPHAIRARSMGR
;
A
#
# COMPACT_ATOMS: atom_id res chain seq x y z
N MET A 1 -4.40 4.93 -9.75
CA MET A 1 -5.11 4.09 -8.77
C MET A 1 -4.16 3.59 -7.69
N ILE A 2 -3.16 2.74 -7.98
CA ILE A 2 -2.20 2.25 -6.96
C ILE A 2 -1.43 3.40 -6.30
N ALA A 3 -0.89 4.34 -7.09
CA ALA A 3 -0.15 5.49 -6.55
C ALA A 3 -0.98 6.36 -5.57
N GLU A 4 -2.26 6.63 -5.86
CA GLU A 4 -3.15 7.38 -4.95
C GLU A 4 -3.49 6.57 -3.69
N LYS A 5 -3.70 5.25 -3.81
CA LYS A 5 -3.95 4.38 -2.65
C LYS A 5 -2.72 4.30 -1.75
N PHE A 6 -1.54 4.15 -2.33
CA PHE A 6 -0.28 4.16 -1.61
C PHE A 6 -0.03 5.51 -0.94
N GLN A 7 -0.26 6.61 -1.64
CA GLN A 7 -0.16 7.96 -1.06
C GLN A 7 -1.11 8.11 0.14
N ALA A 8 -2.35 7.63 0.05
CA ALA A 8 -3.28 7.65 1.17
C ALA A 8 -2.80 6.78 2.34
N MET A 9 -2.20 5.61 2.08
CA MET A 9 -1.59 4.77 3.13
C MET A 9 -0.48 5.50 3.87
N VAL A 10 0.40 6.21 3.14
CA VAL A 10 1.48 7.01 3.74
C VAL A 10 0.91 8.18 4.53
N ALA A 11 -0.02 8.93 3.95
CA ALA A 11 -0.57 10.13 4.58
C ALA A 11 -1.43 9.85 5.82
N LEU A 12 -2.16 8.72 5.84
CA LEU A 12 -3.01 8.34 6.96
C LEU A 12 -2.27 7.52 8.02
N GLY A 13 -1.21 6.80 7.67
CA GLY A 13 -0.43 5.99 8.61
C GLY A 13 -1.30 5.09 9.50
N ARG A 14 -1.10 5.13 10.82
CA ARG A 14 -1.82 4.30 11.80
C ARG A 14 -3.32 4.55 11.86
N VAL A 15 -3.79 5.77 11.58
CA VAL A 15 -5.24 6.06 11.62
C VAL A 15 -5.97 5.54 10.39
N ASN A 16 -5.27 4.94 9.42
CA ASN A 16 -5.88 4.44 8.19
C ASN A 16 -6.89 3.31 8.46
N THR A 17 -8.15 3.54 8.11
CA THR A 17 -9.27 2.58 8.23
C THR A 17 -9.71 2.00 6.87
N ARG A 18 -9.06 2.40 5.78
CA ARG A 18 -9.46 2.05 4.41
C ARG A 18 -8.96 0.67 4.01
N MET A 19 -9.50 -0.39 4.63
CA MET A 19 -9.10 -1.79 4.36
C MET A 19 -9.23 -2.17 2.89
N LYS A 20 -10.21 -1.59 2.18
CA LYS A 20 -10.36 -1.75 0.74
C LYS A 20 -9.12 -1.35 -0.06
N ASP A 21 -8.38 -0.32 0.36
CA ASP A 21 -7.17 0.11 -0.35
C ASP A 21 -6.07 -0.96 -0.29
N PHE A 22 -5.96 -1.69 0.82
CA PHE A 22 -5.04 -2.83 0.95
C PHE A 22 -5.41 -3.96 0.01
N TYR A 23 -6.67 -4.38 0.05
CA TYR A 23 -7.18 -5.43 -0.83
C TYR A 23 -7.04 -5.08 -2.31
N ASP A 24 -7.39 -3.85 -2.69
CA ASP A 24 -7.28 -3.40 -4.08
C ASP A 24 -5.81 -3.39 -4.55
N ILE A 25 -4.85 -2.97 -3.72
CA ILE A 25 -3.43 -3.04 -4.10
C ILE A 25 -2.97 -4.50 -4.20
N TRP A 26 -3.34 -5.34 -3.24
CA TRP A 26 -2.96 -6.76 -3.21
C TRP A 26 -3.48 -7.55 -4.42
N ILE A 27 -4.75 -7.33 -4.83
CA ILE A 27 -5.27 -7.99 -6.02
C ILE A 27 -4.60 -7.45 -7.29
N LEU A 28 -4.36 -6.14 -7.36
CA LEU A 28 -3.72 -5.53 -8.53
C LEU A 28 -2.26 -5.99 -8.69
N SER A 29 -1.49 -6.10 -7.60
CA SER A 29 -0.09 -6.57 -7.63
C SER A 29 0.03 -8.00 -8.14
N ARG A 30 -1.00 -8.84 -7.94
CA ARG A 30 -1.05 -10.23 -8.39
C ARG A 30 -1.60 -10.40 -9.80
N THR A 31 -2.46 -9.50 -10.24
CA THR A 31 -3.18 -9.63 -11.52
C THR A 31 -2.42 -9.02 -12.69
N PHE A 32 -1.58 -8.01 -12.43
CA PHE A 32 -0.91 -7.26 -13.49
C PHE A 32 0.61 -7.34 -13.37
N ALA A 33 1.28 -7.56 -14.49
CA ALA A 33 2.70 -7.27 -14.61
C ALA A 33 2.88 -5.75 -14.73
N PHE A 34 3.65 -5.15 -13.82
CA PHE A 34 3.95 -3.73 -13.87
C PHE A 34 5.31 -3.51 -14.54
N ASP A 35 5.35 -2.61 -15.52
CA ASP A 35 6.62 -1.98 -15.91
C ASP A 35 7.08 -1.12 -14.73
N ASP A 36 8.18 -1.54 -14.09
CA ASP A 36 8.78 -0.89 -12.92
C ASP A 36 8.93 0.63 -13.10
N ASN A 37 9.20 1.10 -14.32
CA ASN A 37 9.32 2.52 -14.60
C ASN A 37 7.99 3.26 -14.59
N ARG A 38 6.91 2.63 -15.05
CA ARG A 38 5.59 3.28 -15.14
C ARG A 38 4.99 3.49 -13.76
N LEU A 39 5.05 2.49 -12.88
CA LEU A 39 4.48 2.61 -11.53
C LEU A 39 5.30 3.59 -10.68
N ALA A 40 6.63 3.54 -10.74
CA ALA A 40 7.49 4.49 -10.02
C ALA A 40 7.22 5.95 -10.46
N ARG A 41 7.07 6.23 -11.76
CA ARG A 41 6.68 7.57 -12.26
C ARG A 41 5.30 8.01 -11.76
N ALA A 42 4.33 7.10 -11.71
CA ALA A 42 3.01 7.41 -11.21
C ALA A 42 3.04 7.73 -9.69
N ILE A 43 3.81 6.97 -8.91
CA ILE A 43 4.04 7.25 -7.49
C ILE A 43 4.69 8.63 -7.34
N PHE A 44 5.76 8.92 -8.08
CA PHE A 44 6.43 10.22 -8.07
C PHE A 44 5.45 11.38 -8.31
N ALA A 45 4.74 11.35 -9.44
CA ALA A 45 3.80 12.41 -9.80
C ALA A 45 2.66 12.59 -8.79
N THR A 46 2.14 11.50 -8.22
CA THR A 46 1.08 11.58 -7.19
C THR A 46 1.60 12.18 -5.90
N PHE A 47 2.76 11.75 -5.41
CA PHE A 47 3.33 12.24 -4.15
C PHE A 47 3.73 13.71 -4.24
N GLU A 48 4.36 14.12 -5.35
CA GLU A 48 4.65 15.52 -5.66
C GLU A 48 3.37 16.36 -5.67
N ARG A 49 2.35 15.95 -6.44
CA ARG A 49 1.08 16.70 -6.52
C ARG A 49 0.36 16.80 -5.18
N ARG A 50 0.51 15.79 -4.31
CA ARG A 50 -0.12 15.73 -2.97
C ARG A 50 0.78 16.27 -1.87
N GLN A 51 1.98 16.77 -2.20
CA GLN A 51 2.97 17.27 -1.23
C GLN A 51 3.22 16.27 -0.10
N THR A 52 3.26 14.97 -0.44
CA THR A 52 3.49 13.88 0.51
C THR A 52 4.95 13.44 0.39
N ALA A 53 5.66 13.38 1.53
CA ALA A 53 7.04 12.92 1.55
C ALA A 53 7.16 11.47 1.06
N PHE A 54 8.21 11.19 0.30
CA PHE A 54 8.52 9.83 -0.14
C PHE A 54 9.05 9.02 1.05
N PRO A 55 8.47 7.84 1.35
CA PRO A 55 8.95 7.00 2.43
C PRO A 55 10.32 6.40 2.11
N GLU A 56 11.25 6.45 3.06
CA GLU A 56 12.55 5.76 2.96
C GLU A 56 12.47 4.33 3.50
N ASP A 57 11.70 4.18 4.58
CA ASP A 57 11.34 2.91 5.22
C ASP A 57 9.88 2.54 4.91
N PRO A 58 9.47 1.27 5.08
CA PRO A 58 8.07 0.88 4.95
C PRO A 58 7.16 1.80 5.79
N PRO A 59 6.14 2.45 5.19
CA PRO A 59 5.28 3.34 5.94
C PRO A 59 4.49 2.57 6.98
N ASP A 60 4.12 3.24 8.09
CA ASP A 60 3.42 2.63 9.22
C ASP A 60 2.28 1.69 8.81
N ALA A 61 1.47 2.11 7.83
CA ALA A 61 0.34 1.37 7.29
C ALA A 61 0.69 -0.02 6.71
N VAL A 62 1.94 -0.26 6.31
CA VAL A 62 2.42 -1.55 5.78
C VAL A 62 3.48 -2.21 6.67
N THR A 63 3.46 -1.92 7.97
CA THR A 63 4.34 -2.56 8.96
C THR A 63 3.70 -3.75 9.65
N ARG A 64 4.54 -4.63 10.22
CA ARG A 64 4.08 -5.73 11.09
C ARG A 64 3.31 -5.21 12.31
N ALA A 65 3.71 -4.07 12.85
CA ALA A 65 3.05 -3.46 14.00
C ALA A 65 1.61 -3.02 13.65
N PHE A 66 1.39 -2.48 12.45
CA PHE A 66 0.03 -2.16 11.98
C PHE A 66 -0.82 -3.41 11.79
N ALA A 67 -0.27 -4.48 11.22
CA ALA A 67 -1.02 -5.72 11.03
C ALA A 67 -1.30 -6.49 12.34
N ALA A 68 -0.50 -6.26 13.38
CA ALA A 68 -0.69 -6.86 14.70
C ALA A 68 -1.73 -6.12 15.57
N ASP A 69 -2.15 -4.92 15.16
CA ASP A 69 -3.14 -4.13 15.89
C ASP A 69 -4.53 -4.80 15.82
N GLU A 70 -5.13 -5.03 17.00
CA GLU A 70 -6.41 -5.75 17.12
C GLU A 70 -7.55 -5.05 16.39
N GLN A 71 -7.57 -3.70 16.40
CA GLN A 71 -8.58 -2.92 15.70
C GLN A 71 -8.43 -3.09 14.18
N LYS A 72 -7.19 -3.10 13.67
CA LYS A 72 -6.93 -3.34 12.23
C LYS A 72 -7.32 -4.74 11.81
N GLN A 73 -7.02 -5.74 12.63
CA GLN A 73 -7.43 -7.12 12.35
C GLN A 73 -8.95 -7.27 12.33
N HIS A 74 -9.66 -6.62 13.26
CA HIS A 74 -11.13 -6.62 13.26
C HIS A 74 -11.69 -5.95 12.00
N GLN A 75 -11.17 -4.76 11.64
CA GLN A 75 -11.56 -4.06 10.42
C GLN A 75 -11.28 -4.90 9.16
N TRP A 76 -10.16 -5.61 9.13
CA TRP A 76 -9.80 -6.48 8.03
C TRP A 76 -10.74 -7.67 7.89
N ARG A 77 -10.98 -8.41 8.98
CA ARG A 77 -11.90 -9.56 8.99
C ARG A 77 -13.29 -9.17 8.48
N ALA A 78 -13.86 -8.10 9.04
CA ALA A 78 -15.15 -7.60 8.61
C ALA A 78 -15.17 -7.17 7.13
N PHE A 79 -14.06 -6.64 6.61
CA PHE A 79 -13.97 -6.24 5.21
C PHE A 79 -13.89 -7.43 4.25
N ILE A 80 -13.15 -8.50 4.60
CA ILE A 80 -12.91 -9.64 3.71
C ILE A 80 -14.06 -10.66 3.68
N GLU A 81 -15.08 -10.51 4.54
CA GLU A 81 -16.27 -11.39 4.51
C GLU A 81 -17.00 -11.35 3.16
N ASP A 82 -16.96 -10.21 2.47
CA ASP A 82 -17.72 -9.97 1.23
C ASP A 82 -16.84 -9.86 -0.03
N VAL A 83 -15.55 -10.21 0.03
CA VAL A 83 -14.66 -10.09 -1.14
C VAL A 83 -14.63 -11.36 -1.99
N ALA A 84 -14.48 -11.17 -3.31
CA ALA A 84 -14.51 -12.27 -4.28
C ALA A 84 -13.29 -13.22 -4.20
N HIS A 85 -12.14 -12.75 -3.73
CA HIS A 85 -10.93 -13.55 -3.58
C HIS A 85 -10.45 -13.45 -2.15
N ASP A 86 -10.38 -14.56 -1.42
CA ASP A 86 -9.88 -14.57 -0.05
C ASP A 86 -8.39 -14.17 -0.03
N PRO A 87 -8.06 -13.01 0.57
CA PRO A 87 -6.67 -12.55 0.67
C PRO A 87 -5.92 -13.18 1.86
N GLY A 88 -6.63 -13.86 2.77
CA GLY A 88 -6.10 -14.37 4.03
C GLY A 88 -5.80 -13.27 5.05
N ASP A 89 -4.81 -13.53 5.90
CA ASP A 89 -4.48 -12.67 7.03
C ASP A 89 -3.94 -11.30 6.63
N LEU A 90 -4.35 -10.26 7.38
CA LEU A 90 -3.87 -8.89 7.19
C LEU A 90 -2.34 -8.81 7.18
N ALA A 91 -1.67 -9.57 8.05
CA ALA A 91 -0.21 -9.59 8.15
C ALA A 91 0.47 -10.06 6.86
N LYS A 92 -0.12 -11.07 6.20
CA LYS A 92 0.38 -11.57 4.91
C LYS A 92 0.17 -10.53 3.82
N VAL A 93 -1.02 -9.96 3.75
CA VAL A 93 -1.38 -8.93 2.76
C VAL A 93 -0.50 -7.69 2.89
N VAL A 94 -0.28 -7.22 4.11
CA VAL A 94 0.61 -6.09 4.39
C VAL A 94 2.04 -6.39 3.95
N ALA A 95 2.56 -7.60 4.23
CA ALA A 95 3.89 -8.00 3.79
C ALA A 95 4.00 -8.04 2.25
N ASP A 96 3.03 -8.68 1.58
CA ASP A 96 2.96 -8.74 0.11
C ASP A 96 2.92 -7.32 -0.51
N ILE A 97 2.14 -6.41 0.07
CA ILE A 97 2.05 -5.01 -0.38
C ILE A 97 3.38 -4.27 -0.19
N ALA A 98 4.05 -4.47 0.94
CA ALA A 98 5.34 -3.84 1.20
C ALA A 98 6.41 -4.33 0.20
N GLU A 99 6.49 -5.64 -0.03
CA GLU A 99 7.40 -6.24 -1.00
C GLU A 99 7.16 -5.69 -2.42
N PHE A 100 5.90 -5.51 -2.79
CA PHE A 100 5.52 -4.94 -4.08
C PHE A 100 5.82 -3.44 -4.18
N LEU A 101 5.42 -2.61 -3.21
CA LEU A 101 5.45 -1.15 -3.36
C LEU A 101 6.83 -0.53 -3.09
N MET A 102 7.62 -1.10 -2.17
CA MET A 102 8.86 -0.44 -1.72
C MET A 102 9.92 -0.28 -2.82
N PRO A 103 10.18 -1.26 -3.70
CA PRO A 103 11.10 -1.07 -4.82
C PRO A 103 10.69 0.10 -5.73
N HIS A 104 9.39 0.27 -5.99
CA HIS A 104 8.87 1.37 -6.81
C HIS A 104 8.93 2.71 -6.08
N ALA A 105 8.70 2.75 -4.77
CA ALA A 105 8.81 3.96 -3.95
C ALA A 105 10.26 4.48 -3.92
N ILE A 106 11.23 3.59 -3.71
CA ILE A 106 12.66 3.92 -3.73
C ILE A 106 13.07 4.47 -5.10
N ARG A 107 12.62 3.82 -6.18
CA ARG A 107 12.87 4.27 -7.55
C ARG A 107 12.23 5.64 -7.81
N ALA A 108 10.98 5.85 -7.38
CA ALA A 108 10.29 7.14 -7.51
C ALA A 108 11.08 8.26 -6.83
N ARG A 109 11.56 8.05 -5.60
CA ARG A 109 12.38 9.03 -4.86
C ARG A 109 13.64 9.44 -5.64
N SER A 110 14.30 8.49 -6.32
CA SER A 110 15.48 8.79 -7.12
C SER A 110 15.23 9.64 -8.37
N MET A 111 13.97 9.79 -8.81
CA MET A 111 13.62 10.60 -10.00
C MET A 111 13.58 12.11 -9.72
N GLY A 112 13.45 12.50 -8.45
CA GLY A 112 13.45 13.91 -8.03
C GLY A 112 14.83 14.45 -7.63
N ARG A 113 15.89 13.66 -7.84
CA ARG A 113 17.29 14.06 -7.63
C ARG A 113 17.97 14.42 -8.94
#